data_AF-A0A5C6BNW9-F1
#
_entry.id   AF-A0A5C6BNW9-F1
#
_cell.length_a   1.000
_cell.length_b   1.000
_cell.length_c   1.000
_cell.angle_alpha   90.00
_cell.angle_beta   90.00
_cell.angle_gamma   90.00
#
_symmetry.space_group_name_H-M   'P 1'
#
loop_
_entity.id
_entity.type
_entity.pdbx_description
1 polymer ?
#
loop_
_entity_poly.entity_id
_entity_poly.type
_entity_poly.pdbx_seq_one_letter_code
_entity_poly.pdbx_strand_id
1 'polypeptide(L)'
;MSDNPVEPDPVSVPDQPQPQSVSATRASYNLFSDTVIGVNTRKSDNKFQAIFIGISILVLAAVGSLIAVWNTEWEMPWYAGALLGAFAGLVFGTFASGIFLMFYRAWRHIQGKHD
;
A
#
# COMPACT_ATOMS: atom_id res chain seq x y z
N MET A 1 52.90 34.27 -39.76
CA MET A 1 52.03 34.11 -38.57
C MET A 1 51.34 32.77 -38.79
N SER A 2 51.71 31.75 -38.01
CA SER A 2 51.20 30.39 -38.17
C SER A 2 49.97 30.26 -37.27
N ASP A 3 48.80 30.11 -37.86
CA ASP A 3 47.57 29.86 -37.11
C ASP A 3 47.68 28.47 -36.49
N ASN A 4 47.91 28.42 -35.18
CA ASN A 4 47.79 27.18 -34.42
C ASN A 4 46.30 26.78 -34.38
N PRO A 5 45.95 25.51 -34.65
CA PRO A 5 44.59 25.04 -34.44
C PRO A 5 44.24 25.19 -32.96
N VAL A 6 43.16 25.92 -32.66
CA VAL A 6 42.59 25.97 -31.31
C VAL A 6 42.00 24.59 -31.02
N GLU A 7 42.65 23.84 -30.15
CA GLU A 7 42.11 22.59 -29.62
C GLU A 7 40.85 22.96 -28.81
N PRO A 8 39.66 22.43 -29.14
CA PRO A 8 38.46 22.75 -28.38
C PRO A 8 38.63 22.24 -26.95
N ASP A 9 38.37 23.10 -25.97
CA ASP A 9 38.34 22.72 -24.56
C ASP A 9 37.49 21.45 -24.38
N PRO A 10 37.95 20.45 -23.60
CA PRO A 10 37.18 19.24 -23.38
C PRO A 10 35.84 19.63 -22.76
N VAL A 11 34.77 19.42 -23.53
CA VAL A 11 33.40 19.61 -23.07
C VAL A 11 33.23 18.75 -21.82
N SER A 12 33.12 19.39 -20.65
CA SER A 12 32.80 18.71 -19.41
C SER A 12 31.40 18.14 -19.55
N VAL A 13 31.32 16.86 -19.96
CA VAL A 13 30.08 16.10 -19.93
C VAL A 13 29.57 16.18 -18.49
N PRO A 14 28.34 16.67 -18.24
CA PRO A 14 27.75 16.60 -16.91
C PRO A 14 27.87 15.16 -16.44
N ASP A 15 28.37 14.97 -15.21
CA ASP A 15 28.49 13.67 -14.56
C ASP A 15 27.12 12.99 -14.56
N GLN A 16 26.83 12.24 -15.63
CA GLN A 16 25.65 11.39 -15.71
C GLN A 16 25.79 10.46 -14.52
N PRO A 17 24.81 10.35 -13.62
CA PRO A 17 24.90 9.41 -12.52
C PRO A 17 25.11 8.04 -13.14
N GLN A 18 26.35 7.54 -13.06
CA GLN A 18 26.65 6.18 -13.48
C GLN A 18 25.63 5.31 -12.75
N PRO A 19 24.95 4.37 -13.43
CA PRO A 19 24.16 3.37 -12.73
C PRO A 19 25.16 2.60 -11.87
N GLN A 20 25.29 3.01 -10.61
CA GLN A 20 26.11 2.34 -9.63
C GLN A 20 25.57 0.92 -9.61
N SER A 21 26.35 -0.03 -10.11
CA SER A 21 26.07 -1.44 -9.99
C SER A 21 25.91 -1.70 -8.50
N VAL A 22 24.66 -1.71 -8.02
CA VAL A 22 24.36 -2.00 -6.63
C VAL A 22 24.88 -3.40 -6.41
N SER A 23 25.96 -3.52 -5.63
CA SER A 23 26.55 -4.82 -5.36
C SER A 23 25.44 -5.74 -4.87
N ALA A 24 25.47 -7.02 -5.25
CA ALA A 24 24.47 -7.99 -4.82
C ALA A 24 24.28 -7.93 -3.28
N THR A 25 25.36 -7.65 -2.54
CA THR A 25 25.37 -7.39 -1.11
C THR A 25 24.55 -6.18 -0.67
N ARG A 26 24.61 -5.04 -1.39
CA ARG A 26 23.75 -3.87 -1.12
C ARG A 26 22.29 -4.15 -1.47
N ALA A 27 22.03 -4.87 -2.57
CA ALA A 27 20.66 -5.24 -2.95
C ALA A 27 20.03 -6.21 -1.93
N SER A 28 20.79 -7.20 -1.48
CA SER A 28 20.38 -8.10 -0.40
C SER A 28 20.24 -7.35 0.92
N TYR A 29 21.17 -6.47 1.27
CA TYR A 29 21.07 -5.66 2.49
C TYR A 29 19.81 -4.78 2.49
N ASN A 30 19.48 -4.14 1.36
CA ASN A 30 18.25 -3.35 1.23
C ASN A 30 17.00 -4.24 1.31
N LEU A 31 17.01 -5.41 0.68
CA LEU A 31 15.90 -6.37 0.79
C LEU A 31 15.70 -6.84 2.23
N PHE A 32 16.79 -7.21 2.93
CA PHE A 32 16.74 -7.65 4.32
C PHE A 32 16.39 -6.50 5.26
N SER A 33 16.92 -5.30 5.06
CA SER A 33 16.56 -4.14 5.87
C SER A 33 15.09 -3.77 5.66
N ASP A 34 14.58 -3.78 4.44
CA ASP A 34 13.18 -3.44 4.14
C ASP A 34 12.20 -4.55 4.56
N THR A 35 12.64 -5.81 4.61
CA THR A 35 11.80 -6.94 5.05
C THR A 35 11.81 -7.13 6.56
N VAL A 36 12.98 -6.97 7.20
CA VAL A 36 13.21 -7.37 8.60
C VAL A 36 13.27 -6.16 9.55
N ILE A 37 13.80 -5.02 9.10
CA ILE A 37 14.04 -3.85 9.96
C ILE A 37 13.03 -2.73 9.69
N GLY A 38 12.63 -2.55 8.45
CA GLY A 38 11.88 -1.40 7.98
C GLY A 38 10.61 -1.85 7.29
N VAL A 39 9.59 -2.25 8.06
CA VAL A 39 8.21 -2.08 7.58
C VAL A 39 8.12 -0.63 7.11
N ASN A 40 8.12 -0.41 5.80
CA ASN A 40 8.04 0.91 5.21
C ASN A 40 6.76 1.55 5.75
N THR A 41 6.92 2.45 6.70
CA THR A 41 5.81 3.09 7.37
C THR A 41 5.22 4.17 6.46
N ARG A 42 4.50 3.77 5.40
CA ARG A 42 3.42 4.59 4.83
C ARG A 42 2.28 4.65 5.85
N LYS A 43 2.54 5.33 6.98
CA LYS A 43 1.68 5.32 8.18
C LYS A 43 0.27 5.82 7.86
N SER A 44 0.13 6.76 6.92
CA SER A 44 -1.16 7.34 6.54
C SER A 44 -2.08 6.31 5.88
N ASP A 45 -1.60 5.64 4.83
CA ASP A 45 -2.39 4.72 4.02
C ASP A 45 -2.73 3.46 4.84
N ASN A 46 -1.76 2.97 5.62
CA ASN A 46 -1.95 1.79 6.46
C ASN A 46 -2.89 2.08 7.65
N LYS A 47 -2.89 3.31 8.20
CA LYS A 47 -3.82 3.72 9.26
C LYS A 47 -5.25 3.84 8.71
N PHE A 48 -5.43 4.44 7.55
CA PHE A 48 -6.76 4.52 6.91
C PHE A 48 -7.31 3.11 6.62
N GLN A 49 -6.48 2.23 6.07
CA GLN A 49 -6.85 0.85 5.81
C GLN A 49 -7.24 0.11 7.09
N ALA A 50 -6.44 0.21 8.15
CA ALA A 50 -6.75 -0.40 9.44
C ALA A 50 -8.06 0.12 10.05
N ILE A 51 -8.32 1.43 9.99
CA ILE A 51 -9.57 2.04 10.45
C ILE A 51 -10.76 1.52 9.63
N PHE A 52 -10.63 1.50 8.30
CA PHE A 52 -11.70 1.03 7.42
C PHE A 52 -12.04 -0.45 7.66
N ILE A 53 -11.02 -1.30 7.81
CA ILE A 53 -11.19 -2.71 8.16
C ILE A 53 -11.87 -2.83 9.53
N GLY A 54 -11.40 -2.09 10.53
CA GLY A 54 -12.00 -2.08 11.88
C GLY A 54 -13.48 -1.70 11.86
N ILE A 55 -13.85 -0.65 11.14
CA ILE A 55 -15.26 -0.23 10.98
C ILE A 55 -16.06 -1.31 10.25
N SER A 56 -15.52 -1.89 9.18
CA SER A 56 -16.18 -2.95 8.41
C SER A 56 -16.47 -4.17 9.28
N ILE A 57 -15.51 -4.59 10.11
CA ILE A 57 -15.67 -5.67 11.08
C ILE A 57 -16.78 -5.33 12.07
N LEU A 58 -16.77 -4.13 12.68
CA LEU A 58 -17.76 -3.74 13.68
C LEU A 58 -19.18 -3.71 13.09
N VAL A 59 -19.35 -3.11 11.92
CA VAL A 59 -20.65 -3.00 11.25
C VAL A 59 -21.17 -4.38 10.87
N LEU A 60 -20.35 -5.21 10.21
CA LEU A 60 -20.81 -6.53 9.76
C LEU A 60 -20.96 -7.51 10.93
N ALA A 61 -20.20 -7.39 12.02
CA ALA A 61 -20.44 -8.13 13.25
C ALA A 61 -21.80 -7.77 13.87
N ALA A 62 -22.15 -6.48 13.94
CA ALA A 62 -23.45 -6.04 14.44
C ALA A 62 -24.59 -6.56 13.55
N VAL A 63 -24.44 -6.48 12.23
CA VAL A 63 -25.42 -7.02 11.27
C VAL A 63 -25.55 -8.54 11.41
N GLY A 64 -24.45 -9.27 11.48
CA GLY A 64 -24.45 -10.72 11.67
C GLY A 64 -25.10 -11.15 12.98
N SER A 65 -24.85 -10.42 14.06
CA SER A 65 -25.53 -10.62 15.35
C SER A 65 -27.04 -10.40 15.24
N LEU A 66 -27.47 -9.34 14.56
CA LEU A 66 -28.89 -9.04 14.38
C LEU A 66 -29.59 -10.10 13.53
N ILE A 67 -28.94 -10.57 12.44
CA ILE A 67 -29.44 -11.65 11.60
C ILE A 67 -29.60 -12.93 12.42
N ALA A 68 -28.63 -13.30 13.26
CA ALA A 68 -28.72 -14.49 14.09
C ALA A 68 -29.86 -14.40 15.13
N VAL A 69 -30.11 -13.22 15.70
CA VAL A 69 -31.23 -13.01 16.64
C VAL A 69 -32.58 -13.06 15.93
N TRP A 70 -32.69 -12.53 14.71
CA TRP A 70 -33.96 -12.51 13.96
C TRP A 70 -34.28 -13.82 13.24
N ASN A 71 -33.30 -14.66 12.94
CA ASN A 71 -33.50 -15.94 12.26
C ASN A 71 -33.52 -17.09 13.25
N THR A 72 -34.70 -17.33 13.84
CA THR A 72 -34.92 -18.40 14.82
C THR A 72 -34.68 -19.80 14.24
N GLU A 73 -34.83 -19.97 12.93
CA GLU A 73 -34.61 -21.23 12.18
C GLU A 73 -33.16 -21.74 12.28
N TRP A 74 -32.18 -20.85 12.47
CA TRP A 74 -30.76 -21.22 12.42
C TRP A 74 -30.23 -21.71 13.77
N GLU A 75 -31.03 -21.60 14.85
CA GLU A 75 -30.67 -21.91 16.23
C GLU A 75 -29.29 -21.35 16.64
N MET A 76 -28.88 -20.27 15.99
CA MET A 76 -27.53 -19.74 16.08
C MET A 76 -27.48 -18.69 17.20
N PRO A 77 -26.55 -18.80 18.17
CA PRO A 77 -26.41 -17.78 19.18
C PRO A 77 -25.89 -16.46 18.57
N TRP A 78 -26.31 -15.34 19.15
CA TRP A 78 -25.98 -13.99 18.65
C TRP A 78 -24.48 -13.77 18.43
N TYR A 79 -23.63 -14.34 19.30
CA TYR A 79 -22.17 -14.21 19.21
C TYR A 79 -21.57 -15.00 18.03
N ALA A 80 -22.20 -16.10 17.61
CA ALA A 80 -21.77 -16.84 16.43
C ALA A 80 -22.10 -16.05 15.15
N GLY A 81 -23.28 -15.40 15.12
CA GLY A 81 -23.62 -14.44 14.08
C GLY A 81 -22.64 -13.25 14.03
N ALA A 82 -22.26 -12.72 15.20
CA ALA A 82 -21.27 -11.66 15.30
C ALA A 82 -19.89 -12.07 14.79
N LEU A 83 -19.44 -13.31 15.09
CA LEU A 83 -18.17 -13.86 14.59
C LEU A 83 -18.15 -14.01 13.08
N LEU A 84 -19.21 -14.58 12.49
CA LEU A 84 -19.34 -14.72 11.04
C LEU A 84 -19.40 -13.36 10.35
N GLY A 85 -20.17 -12.43 10.93
CA GLY A 85 -20.23 -11.04 10.48
C GLY A 85 -18.88 -10.34 10.56
N ALA A 86 -18.14 -10.49 11.67
CA ALA A 86 -16.80 -9.95 11.85
C ALA A 86 -15.83 -10.50 10.80
N PHE A 87 -15.87 -11.79 10.52
CA PHE A 87 -15.05 -12.42 9.50
C PHE A 87 -15.40 -11.90 8.10
N ALA A 88 -16.68 -11.81 7.77
CA ALA A 88 -17.15 -11.21 6.53
C ALA A 88 -16.69 -9.74 6.41
N GLY A 89 -16.72 -8.98 7.50
CA GLY A 89 -16.24 -7.60 7.55
C GLY A 89 -14.74 -7.45 7.44
N LEU A 90 -13.96 -8.42 7.90
CA LEU A 90 -12.53 -8.46 7.67
C LEU A 90 -12.23 -8.72 6.19
N VAL A 91 -12.88 -9.71 5.58
CA VAL A 91 -12.73 -10.03 4.15
C VAL A 91 -13.18 -8.82 3.30
N PHE A 92 -14.39 -8.32 3.52
CA PHE A 92 -14.90 -7.15 2.81
C PHE A 92 -14.00 -5.92 3.01
N GLY A 93 -13.66 -5.61 4.26
CA GLY A 93 -12.84 -4.44 4.61
C GLY A 93 -11.46 -4.47 3.97
N THR A 94 -10.81 -5.64 3.92
CA THR A 94 -9.48 -5.79 3.32
C THR A 94 -9.52 -5.59 1.81
N PHE A 95 -10.45 -6.23 1.10
CA PHE A 95 -10.56 -6.08 -0.35
C PHE A 95 -11.09 -4.71 -0.77
N ALA A 96 -12.16 -4.23 -0.13
CA ALA A 96 -12.77 -2.95 -0.49
C ALA A 96 -11.83 -1.76 -0.23
N SER A 97 -11.08 -1.76 0.87
CA SER A 97 -10.08 -0.72 1.13
C SER A 97 -8.94 -0.71 0.11
N GLY A 98 -8.44 -1.89 -0.26
CA GLY A 98 -7.38 -2.03 -1.26
C GLY A 98 -7.83 -1.53 -2.64
N ILE A 99 -9.02 -1.96 -3.07
CA ILE A 99 -9.63 -1.54 -4.34
C ILE A 99 -9.88 -0.03 -4.35
N PHE A 100 -10.42 0.54 -3.28
CA PHE A 100 -10.67 1.99 -3.17
C PHE A 100 -9.39 2.81 -3.33
N LEU A 101 -8.29 2.39 -2.67
CA LEU A 101 -6.99 3.07 -2.78
C LEU A 101 -6.39 2.95 -4.18
N MET A 102 -6.59 1.83 -4.88
CA MET A 102 -6.19 1.67 -6.28
C MET A 102 -6.91 2.68 -7.18
N PHE A 103 -8.24 2.80 -7.06
CA PHE A 103 -9.01 3.78 -7.82
C PHE A 103 -8.63 5.21 -7.47
N TYR A 104 -8.46 5.53 -6.18
CA TYR A 104 -8.04 6.86 -5.75
C TYR A 104 -6.66 7.24 -6.30
N ARG A 105 -5.70 6.32 -6.29
CA ARG A 105 -4.36 6.56 -6.85
C ARG A 105 -4.40 6.68 -8.38
N ALA A 106 -5.17 5.84 -9.07
CA ALA A 106 -5.37 5.94 -10.52
C ALA A 106 -5.98 7.29 -10.91
N TRP A 107 -6.98 7.75 -10.16
CA TRP A 107 -7.60 9.06 -10.36
C TRP A 107 -6.63 10.22 -10.11
N ARG A 108 -5.84 10.19 -9.03
CA ARG A 108 -4.80 11.20 -8.77
C ARG A 108 -3.74 11.24 -9.86
N HIS A 109 -3.38 10.08 -10.43
CA HIS A 109 -2.42 10.00 -11.53
C HIS A 109 -2.95 10.66 -12.81
N ILE A 110 -4.24 10.44 -13.15
CA ILE A 110 -4.91 11.09 -14.29
C ILE A 110 -4.99 12.62 -14.10
N GLN A 111 -5.13 13.10 -12.86
CA GLN A 111 -5.17 14.53 -12.56
C GLN A 111 -3.81 15.25 -12.63
N GLY A 112 -2.71 14.55 -12.97
CA GLY A 112 -1.38 15.14 -13.08
C GLY A 112 -0.78 15.62 -11.75
N LYS A 113 -1.43 15.31 -10.62
CA LYS A 113 -0.91 15.58 -9.28
C LYS A 113 0.03 14.45 -8.89
N HIS A 114 1.27 14.57 -9.34
CA HIS A 114 2.37 13.73 -8.87
C HIS A 114 2.84 14.29 -7.52
N ASP A 115 2.50 13.59 -6.44
CA ASP A 115 3.29 13.62 -5.20
C ASP A 115 4.22 12.40 -5.20
#